data_AF-A0A9W4XNS0-F1
#
_entry.id   AF-A0A9W4XNS0-F1
#
_cell.length_a   1.000
_cell.length_b   1.000
_cell.length_c   1.000
_cell.angle_alpha   90.00
_cell.angle_beta   90.00
_cell.angle_gamma   90.00
#
_symmetry.space_group_name_H-M   'P 1'
#
loop_
_entity.id
_entity.type
_entity.pdbx_description
1 polymer ?
#
loop_
_entity_poly.entity_id
_entity_poly.type
_entity_poly.pdbx_seq_one_letter_code
_entity_poly.pdbx_strand_id
1 'polypeptide(L)'
;MIRPGLDRIRLLLKDIHFPWKAIHVAGTNGKGSICAAASHLLTRRLIKNGRFTSPHLINRWDCIHLNDKPVPPAKFLKVENHFKSINEKQDIGASEFEILTATAFQLFNDHNVRVGVVEVGMGGTYDATNILDNQVVSVISKIAREHQEFLGTHIDEIAAHKAGILRPGVPYIVNPLNEWLVQDTIDNYARKIGAGPRILPDTPQLRDGLFRYQNWTKLAERLVPYQRDNVVLAYLAFVRALQSIGESSKKAPTLLPSLRSKVFPGRTQRVSVPSVIYGQPFHLTVDGAHNPDAAIELGEWVKRRLRNSANRDHGDSAPSEPVVWVLAMTKGKDAHAYLQNIIKPGDIVVTTSFGPVDGMPWVKPMDPEELKRTVLDIHPKMLAIHVPQPGALRALCTAKYMSGGSRRVVVTGSLYLVGDFLREKDMIEQDPASFDIRTIDMEERKRVNEILSPAQSIDIHNAESREHGSGHEEAESQKLLEEINKLNREMEALEVEEARLKRSLPTNVESSLPAISSSPTTVPDSSAHSTRHDASDEEDSYDILSRTNSSKTESAGNDDPNPSQTFLRINPRRPLPALTGLWEIKPDRQNPLPKRSSKYRLRKYVGSGKGQ
;
A
#
# COMPACT_ATOMS: atom_id res chain seq x y z
N MET A 1 -13.84 -15.18 7.38
CA MET A 1 -14.09 -14.25 6.24
C MET A 1 -14.49 -12.90 6.81
N ILE A 2 -13.86 -11.80 6.37
CA ILE A 2 -14.23 -10.44 6.84
C ILE A 2 -15.55 -10.03 6.18
N ARG A 3 -16.53 -9.55 6.95
CA ARG A 3 -17.78 -8.99 6.41
C ARG A 3 -17.60 -7.49 6.12
N PRO A 4 -17.72 -7.01 4.86
CA PRO A 4 -17.70 -5.58 4.56
C PRO A 4 -18.80 -4.81 5.29
N GLY A 5 -18.54 -3.55 5.64
CA GLY A 5 -19.46 -2.69 6.38
C GLY A 5 -18.72 -1.73 7.30
N LEU A 6 -19.40 -0.70 7.81
CA LEU A 6 -18.83 0.28 8.74
C LEU A 6 -19.37 0.13 10.18
N ASP A 7 -20.22 -0.85 10.42
CA ASP A 7 -21.03 -0.89 11.63
C ASP A 7 -20.26 -1.34 12.87
N ARG A 8 -19.23 -2.19 12.70
CA ARG A 8 -18.30 -2.55 13.78
C ARG A 8 -17.43 -1.37 14.21
N ILE A 9 -16.88 -0.61 13.25
CA ILE A 9 -16.10 0.60 13.57
C ILE A 9 -16.99 1.72 14.15
N ARG A 10 -18.26 1.81 13.74
CA ARG A 10 -19.28 2.66 14.40
C ARG A 10 -19.51 2.26 15.86
N LEU A 11 -19.60 0.96 16.16
CA LEU A 11 -19.77 0.49 17.55
C LEU A 11 -18.52 0.77 18.40
N LEU A 12 -17.31 0.51 17.87
CA LEU A 12 -16.06 0.84 18.57
C LEU A 12 -15.87 2.33 18.86
N LEU A 13 -16.39 3.21 17.99
CA LEU A 13 -16.20 4.66 18.07
C LEU A 13 -17.47 5.44 18.42
N LYS A 14 -18.52 4.75 18.91
CA LYS A 14 -19.88 5.28 19.07
C LYS A 14 -19.96 6.66 19.75
N ASP A 15 -19.21 6.84 20.84
CA ASP A 15 -19.23 8.05 21.67
C ASP A 15 -18.01 8.97 21.40
N ILE A 16 -17.16 8.62 20.44
CA ILE A 16 -15.89 9.29 20.13
C ILE A 16 -16.06 10.26 18.97
N HIS A 17 -15.86 11.55 19.25
CA HIS A 17 -15.97 12.64 18.28
C HIS A 17 -14.59 13.00 17.69
N PHE A 18 -14.54 13.51 16.45
CA PHE A 18 -13.28 13.84 15.75
C PHE A 18 -13.12 15.36 15.51
N PRO A 19 -12.71 16.16 16.52
CA PRO A 19 -12.67 17.63 16.43
C PRO A 19 -11.61 18.20 15.45
N TRP A 20 -10.69 17.36 15.00
CA TRP A 20 -9.71 17.68 13.96
C TRP A 20 -10.34 17.72 12.55
N LYS A 21 -9.55 18.07 11.53
CA LYS A 21 -9.93 18.01 10.12
C LYS A 21 -9.16 16.93 9.37
N ALA A 22 -9.82 16.15 8.52
CA ALA A 22 -9.17 15.05 7.81
C ALA A 22 -8.74 15.41 6.37
N ILE A 23 -7.48 15.11 6.05
CA ILE A 23 -7.04 14.75 4.70
C ILE A 23 -7.21 13.24 4.58
N HIS A 24 -8.09 12.77 3.69
CA HIS A 24 -8.36 11.34 3.52
C HIS A 24 -7.85 10.86 2.15
N VAL A 25 -7.03 9.80 2.12
CA VAL A 25 -6.24 9.39 0.95
C VAL A 25 -6.52 7.93 0.58
N ALA A 26 -7.21 7.72 -0.54
CA ALA A 26 -7.42 6.42 -1.16
C ALA A 26 -6.53 6.24 -2.41
N GLY A 27 -6.49 5.01 -2.93
CA GLY A 27 -5.71 4.67 -4.11
C GLY A 27 -5.18 3.25 -4.10
N THR A 28 -4.41 2.89 -5.13
CA THR A 28 -3.57 1.69 -5.11
C THR A 28 -2.15 2.12 -4.70
N ASN A 29 -1.39 2.72 -5.62
CA ASN A 29 -0.01 3.14 -5.39
C ASN A 29 0.11 4.62 -5.00
N GLY A 30 1.12 4.96 -4.19
CA GLY A 30 1.48 6.33 -3.80
C GLY A 30 0.83 6.87 -2.52
N LYS A 31 -0.28 6.28 -2.04
CA LYS A 31 -1.06 6.67 -0.85
C LYS A 31 -0.18 7.12 0.35
N GLY A 32 0.54 6.22 1.00
CA GLY A 32 1.38 6.53 2.16
C GLY A 32 2.49 7.56 1.90
N SER A 33 2.99 7.70 0.66
CA SER A 33 3.92 8.77 0.28
C SER A 33 3.25 10.14 0.26
N ILE A 34 2.00 10.23 -0.23
CA ILE A 34 1.18 11.44 -0.16
C ILE A 34 0.91 11.81 1.30
N CYS A 35 0.52 10.84 2.13
CA CYS A 35 0.27 11.04 3.55
C CYS A 35 1.52 11.55 4.28
N ALA A 36 2.68 10.91 4.07
CA ALA A 36 3.95 11.30 4.68
C ALA A 36 4.39 12.70 4.23
N ALA A 37 4.22 13.07 2.95
CA ALA A 37 4.55 14.41 2.47
C ALA A 37 3.61 15.48 3.04
N ALA A 38 2.30 15.22 3.14
CA ALA A 38 1.34 16.17 3.70
C ALA A 38 1.55 16.37 5.22
N SER A 39 1.73 15.29 5.98
CA SER A 39 2.06 15.35 7.42
C SER A 39 3.39 16.07 7.67
N HIS A 40 4.40 15.86 6.82
CA HIS A 40 5.65 16.61 6.89
C HIS A 40 5.44 18.11 6.68
N LEU A 41 4.70 18.52 5.64
CA LEU A 41 4.41 19.94 5.37
C LEU A 41 3.61 20.60 6.50
N LEU A 42 2.61 19.92 7.08
CA LEU A 42 1.87 20.35 8.28
C LEU A 42 2.82 20.58 9.46
N THR A 43 3.72 19.62 9.72
CA THR A 43 4.71 19.67 10.81
C THR A 43 5.70 20.81 10.61
N ARG A 44 6.20 21.02 9.39
CA ARG A 44 7.08 22.15 9.03
C ARG A 44 6.37 23.52 9.09
N ARG A 45 5.03 23.54 9.10
CA ARG A 45 4.18 24.72 9.32
C ARG A 45 3.73 24.88 10.79
N LEU A 46 4.24 24.02 11.68
CA LEU A 46 3.94 23.95 13.13
C LEU A 46 2.46 23.65 13.45
N ILE A 47 1.74 23.01 12.52
CA ILE A 47 0.37 22.55 12.75
C ILE A 47 0.43 21.20 13.47
N LYS A 48 -0.19 21.10 14.66
CA LYS A 48 -0.39 19.81 15.34
C LYS A 48 -1.11 18.85 14.39
N ASN A 49 -0.46 17.77 13.99
CA ASN A 49 -1.00 16.84 13.01
C ASN A 49 -0.78 15.38 13.42
N GLY A 50 -1.74 14.55 13.03
CA GLY A 50 -1.65 13.10 13.10
C GLY A 50 -1.52 12.53 11.70
N ARG A 51 -0.81 11.40 11.55
CA ARG A 51 -0.82 10.60 10.32
C ARG A 51 -1.11 9.15 10.67
N PHE A 52 -2.05 8.55 9.93
CA PHE A 52 -2.32 7.12 9.94
C PHE A 52 -2.07 6.59 8.52
N THR A 53 -1.25 5.55 8.43
CA THR A 53 -0.73 4.94 7.20
C THR A 53 -0.76 3.42 7.35
N SER A 54 -0.92 2.64 6.28
CA SER A 54 -0.98 1.18 6.39
C SER A 54 -0.45 0.43 5.15
N PRO A 55 0.11 -0.78 5.30
CA PRO A 55 0.44 -1.46 6.56
C PRO A 55 1.55 -0.74 7.35
N HIS A 56 1.84 -1.21 8.56
CA HIS A 56 3.08 -0.83 9.26
C HIS A 56 4.31 -1.33 8.50
N LEU A 57 5.50 -0.77 8.80
CA LEU A 57 6.75 -1.20 8.15
C LEU A 57 7.62 -2.06 9.08
N ILE A 58 8.04 -1.50 10.21
CA ILE A 58 8.99 -2.11 11.17
C ILE A 58 8.22 -2.63 12.40
N ASN A 59 7.25 -1.86 12.92
CA ASN A 59 6.46 -2.20 14.11
C ASN A 59 5.03 -1.67 14.01
N ARG A 60 4.03 -2.34 14.60
CA ARG A 60 2.60 -1.92 14.52
C ARG A 60 2.35 -0.45 14.93
N TRP A 61 3.13 0.13 15.85
CA TRP A 61 3.00 1.54 16.21
C TRP A 61 3.57 2.55 15.20
N ASP A 62 4.41 2.16 14.23
CA ASP A 62 4.91 3.09 13.21
C ASP A 62 3.85 3.49 12.16
N CYS A 63 2.75 2.72 12.08
CA CYS A 63 1.62 3.05 11.22
C CYS A 63 0.93 4.38 11.64
N ILE A 64 1.07 4.78 12.91
CA ILE A 64 0.53 6.02 13.48
C ILE A 64 1.68 6.96 13.86
N HIS A 65 1.62 8.21 13.40
CA HIS A 65 2.56 9.27 13.73
C HIS A 65 1.85 10.51 14.29
N LEU A 66 2.52 11.20 15.22
CA LEU A 66 2.13 12.49 15.77
C LEU A 66 3.24 13.51 15.51
N ASN A 67 2.93 14.61 14.82
CA ASN A 67 3.90 15.63 14.40
C ASN A 67 5.12 15.02 13.67
N ASP A 68 4.84 14.14 12.70
CA ASP A 68 5.83 13.44 11.86
C ASP A 68 6.83 12.52 12.61
N LYS A 69 6.52 12.12 13.86
CA LYS A 69 7.22 11.06 14.63
C LYS A 69 6.28 9.89 14.95
N PRO A 70 6.74 8.62 14.97
CA PRO A 70 5.93 7.48 15.43
C PRO A 70 5.39 7.67 16.86
N VAL A 71 4.26 7.04 17.18
CA VAL A 71 3.74 7.03 18.56
C VAL A 71 4.58 6.11 19.48
N PRO A 72 4.77 6.46 20.77
CA PRO A 72 5.48 5.59 21.70
C PRO A 72 4.76 4.24 21.91
N PRO A 73 5.46 3.09 21.97
CA PRO A 73 4.82 1.77 22.07
C PRO A 73 3.84 1.65 23.24
N ALA A 74 4.22 2.15 24.42
CA ALA A 74 3.36 2.12 25.61
C ALA A 74 2.06 2.94 25.47
N LYS A 75 2.05 4.01 24.65
CA LYS A 75 0.82 4.77 24.34
C LYS A 75 -0.06 4.01 23.35
N PHE A 76 0.56 3.45 22.30
CA PHE A 76 -0.12 2.61 21.32
C PHE A 76 -0.83 1.43 21.99
N LEU A 77 -0.08 0.61 22.74
CA LEU A 77 -0.59 -0.60 23.39
C LEU A 77 -1.68 -0.29 24.44
N LYS A 78 -1.57 0.83 25.18
CA LYS A 78 -2.62 1.24 26.12
C LYS A 78 -3.96 1.51 25.41
N VAL A 79 -3.94 2.22 24.29
CA VAL A 79 -5.15 2.60 23.54
C VAL A 79 -5.68 1.40 22.74
N GLU A 80 -4.81 0.58 22.16
CA GLU A 80 -5.22 -0.65 21.48
C GLU A 80 -5.91 -1.63 22.44
N ASN A 81 -5.32 -1.88 23.62
CA ASN A 81 -5.90 -2.81 24.60
C ASN A 81 -7.26 -2.32 25.13
N HIS A 82 -7.52 -1.02 25.13
CA HIS A 82 -8.83 -0.46 25.42
C HIS A 82 -9.86 -0.86 24.35
N PHE A 83 -9.55 -0.68 23.06
CA PHE A 83 -10.46 -1.09 21.98
C PHE A 83 -10.60 -2.61 21.82
N LYS A 84 -9.54 -3.39 22.09
CA LYS A 84 -9.63 -4.86 22.17
C LYS A 84 -10.59 -5.28 23.28
N SER A 85 -10.47 -4.70 24.47
CA SER A 85 -11.39 -4.99 25.58
C SER A 85 -12.83 -4.55 25.33
N ILE A 86 -13.07 -3.46 24.57
CA ILE A 86 -14.42 -3.09 24.10
C ILE A 86 -14.96 -4.13 23.11
N ASN A 87 -14.16 -4.50 22.10
CA ASN A 87 -14.51 -5.49 21.09
C ASN A 87 -14.93 -6.83 21.70
N GLU A 88 -14.17 -7.30 22.70
CA GLU A 88 -14.44 -8.53 23.46
C GLU A 88 -15.71 -8.41 24.32
N LYS A 89 -15.84 -7.34 25.10
CA LYS A 89 -16.97 -7.16 26.05
C LYS A 89 -18.32 -6.90 25.39
N GLN A 90 -18.33 -6.47 24.14
CA GLN A 90 -19.55 -6.14 23.38
C GLN A 90 -19.78 -7.06 22.17
N ASP A 91 -18.96 -8.12 22.02
CA ASP A 91 -18.98 -9.08 20.91
C ASP A 91 -19.12 -8.42 19.51
N ILE A 92 -18.34 -7.35 19.29
CA ILE A 92 -18.44 -6.55 18.05
C ILE A 92 -17.86 -7.32 16.84
N GLY A 93 -16.96 -8.28 17.08
CA GLY A 93 -16.29 -9.05 16.03
C GLY A 93 -15.42 -8.18 15.09
N ALA A 94 -14.92 -7.05 15.58
CA ALA A 94 -14.09 -6.12 14.82
C ALA A 94 -12.76 -6.74 14.41
N SER A 95 -12.33 -6.41 13.19
CA SER A 95 -11.04 -6.79 12.65
C SER A 95 -9.89 -5.98 13.25
N GLU A 96 -8.67 -6.52 13.19
CA GLU A 96 -7.45 -5.82 13.60
C GLU A 96 -7.29 -4.44 12.95
N PHE A 97 -7.75 -4.24 11.70
CA PHE A 97 -7.69 -2.94 11.04
C PHE A 97 -8.73 -1.92 11.56
N GLU A 98 -9.91 -2.38 11.98
CA GLU A 98 -10.91 -1.53 12.64
C GLU A 98 -10.42 -1.10 14.03
N ILE A 99 -9.86 -2.04 14.81
CA ILE A 99 -9.23 -1.77 16.11
C ILE A 99 -8.05 -0.80 15.96
N LEU A 100 -7.21 -0.97 14.93
CA LEU A 100 -6.09 -0.09 14.62
C LEU A 100 -6.55 1.32 14.20
N THR A 101 -7.64 1.42 13.43
CA THR A 101 -8.25 2.70 13.03
C THR A 101 -8.80 3.45 14.23
N ALA A 102 -9.52 2.75 15.12
CA ALA A 102 -10.01 3.34 16.37
C ALA A 102 -8.85 3.82 17.27
N THR A 103 -7.79 3.02 17.37
CA THR A 103 -6.55 3.35 18.09
C THR A 103 -5.90 4.61 17.53
N ALA A 104 -5.81 4.74 16.21
CA ALA A 104 -5.26 5.93 15.54
C ALA A 104 -6.07 7.20 15.84
N PHE A 105 -7.40 7.13 15.75
CA PHE A 105 -8.27 8.30 15.91
C PHE A 105 -8.33 8.76 17.38
N GLN A 106 -8.32 7.83 18.34
CA GLN A 106 -8.20 8.18 19.76
C GLN A 106 -6.84 8.82 20.07
N LEU A 107 -5.73 8.30 19.53
CA LEU A 107 -4.40 8.93 19.71
C LEU A 107 -4.31 10.32 19.08
N PHE A 108 -5.08 10.62 18.03
CA PHE A 108 -5.20 11.98 17.48
C PHE A 108 -5.97 12.92 18.41
N ASN A 109 -7.03 12.41 19.05
CA ASN A 109 -7.81 13.15 20.05
C ASN A 109 -6.96 13.44 21.30
N ASP A 110 -6.32 12.43 21.90
CA ASP A 110 -5.43 12.55 23.05
C ASP A 110 -4.34 13.62 22.83
N HIS A 111 -3.74 13.65 21.64
CA HIS A 111 -2.66 14.59 21.31
C HIS A 111 -3.15 15.98 20.86
N ASN A 112 -4.47 16.19 20.82
CA ASN A 112 -5.11 17.43 20.38
C ASN A 112 -4.62 17.85 18.97
N VAL A 113 -4.71 16.91 18.03
CA VAL A 113 -4.45 17.13 16.60
C VAL A 113 -5.38 18.22 16.03
N ARG A 114 -4.87 19.06 15.12
CA ARG A 114 -5.71 19.97 14.30
C ARG A 114 -6.04 19.37 12.93
N VAL A 115 -5.09 18.63 12.33
CA VAL A 115 -5.26 17.97 11.03
C VAL A 115 -4.79 16.52 11.09
N GLY A 116 -5.71 15.58 10.82
CA GLY A 116 -5.40 14.17 10.60
C GLY A 116 -5.11 13.91 9.12
N VAL A 117 -4.12 13.07 8.83
CA VAL A 117 -3.77 12.63 7.47
C VAL A 117 -3.90 11.11 7.42
N VAL A 118 -4.96 10.63 6.77
CA VAL A 118 -5.45 9.25 6.91
C VAL A 118 -5.39 8.52 5.57
N GLU A 119 -4.65 7.42 5.53
CA GLU A 119 -4.60 6.46 4.43
C GLU A 119 -5.70 5.40 4.58
N VAL A 120 -6.45 5.16 3.51
CA VAL A 120 -7.33 3.99 3.36
C VAL A 120 -6.50 2.71 3.32
N GLY A 121 -6.89 1.69 4.09
CA GLY A 121 -6.26 0.37 4.05
C GLY A 121 -6.57 -0.38 2.75
N MET A 122 -7.84 -0.69 2.51
CA MET A 122 -8.30 -1.42 1.31
C MET A 122 -9.55 -0.80 0.70
N GLY A 123 -9.47 -0.47 -0.59
CA GLY A 123 -10.61 0.05 -1.36
C GLY A 123 -10.96 1.50 -1.02
N GLY A 124 -11.91 1.70 -0.11
CA GLY A 124 -12.51 3.00 0.21
C GLY A 124 -13.91 2.91 0.83
N THR A 125 -14.95 2.59 0.05
CA THR A 125 -16.37 2.57 0.48
C THR A 125 -16.62 1.90 1.84
N TYR A 126 -16.11 0.69 2.04
CA TYR A 126 -16.25 -0.10 3.27
C TYR A 126 -14.96 -0.19 4.10
N ASP A 127 -14.01 0.72 3.87
CA ASP A 127 -12.79 0.80 4.68
C ASP A 127 -13.10 1.42 6.04
N ALA A 128 -12.47 0.94 7.11
CA ALA A 128 -12.71 1.43 8.47
C ALA A 128 -12.45 2.95 8.61
N THR A 129 -11.51 3.53 7.83
CA THR A 129 -11.25 4.98 7.84
C THR A 129 -12.38 5.79 7.19
N ASN A 130 -13.29 5.14 6.45
CA ASN A 130 -14.46 5.78 5.84
C ASN A 130 -15.59 6.07 6.82
N ILE A 131 -15.40 5.84 8.13
CA ILE A 131 -16.25 6.40 9.19
C ILE A 131 -16.15 7.94 9.30
N LEU A 132 -15.10 8.55 8.74
CA LEU A 132 -14.88 9.99 8.82
C LEU A 132 -15.98 10.81 8.11
N ASP A 133 -16.29 11.95 8.70
CA ASP A 133 -17.21 12.99 8.22
C ASP A 133 -16.53 14.38 8.18
N ASN A 134 -15.56 14.62 9.07
CA ASN A 134 -14.76 15.83 9.25
C ASN A 134 -13.75 16.15 8.12
N GLN A 135 -13.93 15.56 6.93
CA GLN A 135 -13.01 15.67 5.81
C GLN A 135 -13.01 17.06 5.18
N VAL A 136 -11.82 17.58 4.89
CA VAL A 136 -11.63 18.88 4.23
C VAL A 136 -11.08 18.74 2.80
N VAL A 137 -10.54 17.56 2.49
CA VAL A 137 -10.18 17.11 1.14
C VAL A 137 -10.11 15.57 1.09
N SER A 138 -10.62 14.97 0.02
CA SER A 138 -10.38 13.57 -0.32
C SER A 138 -9.40 13.46 -1.49
N VAL A 139 -8.47 12.50 -1.44
CA VAL A 139 -7.39 12.34 -2.44
C VAL A 139 -7.42 10.93 -3.00
N ILE A 140 -7.50 10.80 -4.32
CA ILE A 140 -7.35 9.52 -5.02
C ILE A 140 -5.98 9.49 -5.72
N SER A 141 -5.07 8.62 -5.27
CA SER A 141 -3.75 8.44 -5.87
C SER A 141 -3.80 7.59 -7.16
N LYS A 142 -2.68 6.99 -7.61
CA LYS A 142 -2.70 6.09 -8.78
C LYS A 142 -3.55 4.86 -8.47
N ILE A 143 -4.56 4.62 -9.29
CA ILE A 143 -5.34 3.38 -9.34
C ILE A 143 -4.62 2.40 -10.25
N ALA A 144 -4.57 1.15 -9.82
CA ALA A 144 -4.00 0.00 -10.49
C ALA A 144 -4.76 -1.26 -10.01
N ARG A 145 -4.73 -2.34 -10.78
CA ARG A 145 -5.44 -3.59 -10.43
C ARG A 145 -4.79 -4.23 -9.21
N GLU A 146 -5.53 -4.31 -8.11
CA GLU A 146 -5.07 -4.91 -6.86
C GLU A 146 -6.28 -5.25 -5.98
N HIS A 147 -6.17 -6.32 -5.17
CA HIS A 147 -7.25 -6.85 -4.33
C HIS A 147 -8.52 -7.22 -5.13
N GLN A 148 -8.36 -7.83 -6.32
CA GLN A 148 -9.48 -8.09 -7.23
C GLN A 148 -10.56 -9.01 -6.64
N GLU A 149 -10.19 -9.90 -5.72
CA GLU A 149 -11.11 -10.73 -4.91
C GLU A 149 -12.10 -9.91 -4.06
N PHE A 150 -11.75 -8.67 -3.71
CA PHE A 150 -12.53 -7.79 -2.81
C PHE A 150 -13.08 -6.54 -3.50
N LEU A 151 -12.41 -6.05 -4.56
CA LEU A 151 -12.67 -4.76 -5.18
C LEU A 151 -13.19 -4.84 -6.62
N GLY A 152 -13.45 -6.05 -7.12
CA GLY A 152 -13.79 -6.30 -8.53
C GLY A 152 -12.57 -6.57 -9.39
N THR A 153 -12.78 -7.20 -10.54
CA THR A 153 -11.70 -7.57 -11.47
C THR A 153 -11.36 -6.44 -12.44
N HIS A 154 -12.32 -5.54 -12.71
CA HIS A 154 -12.22 -4.39 -13.59
C HIS A 154 -11.72 -3.13 -12.86
N ILE A 155 -11.13 -2.21 -13.62
CA ILE A 155 -10.41 -1.05 -13.08
C ILE A 155 -11.35 0.07 -12.59
N ASP A 156 -12.54 0.14 -13.17
CA ASP A 156 -13.67 0.99 -12.79
C ASP A 156 -14.40 0.49 -11.55
N GLU A 157 -14.56 -0.83 -11.35
CA GLU A 157 -15.06 -1.40 -10.09
C GLU A 157 -14.17 -0.96 -8.91
N ILE A 158 -12.85 -1.15 -9.09
CA ILE A 158 -11.82 -0.70 -8.15
C ILE A 158 -11.92 0.82 -7.95
N ALA A 159 -12.01 1.61 -9.02
CA ALA A 159 -12.09 3.08 -8.93
C ALA A 159 -13.36 3.56 -8.20
N ALA A 160 -14.52 2.93 -8.44
CA ALA A 160 -15.78 3.23 -7.76
C ALA A 160 -15.69 2.92 -6.25
N HIS A 161 -15.10 1.77 -5.88
CA HIS A 161 -14.87 1.46 -4.47
C HIS A 161 -13.87 2.43 -3.82
N LYS A 162 -12.91 3.02 -4.56
CA LYS A 162 -12.01 4.06 -4.02
C LYS A 162 -12.68 5.44 -3.96
N ALA A 163 -13.61 5.72 -4.88
CA ALA A 163 -14.40 6.96 -4.89
C ALA A 163 -15.33 7.09 -3.66
N GLY A 164 -15.68 5.98 -3.00
CA GLY A 164 -16.50 5.96 -1.78
C GLY A 164 -15.96 6.75 -0.57
N ILE A 165 -14.72 7.29 -0.63
CA ILE A 165 -14.21 8.24 0.38
C ILE A 165 -14.53 9.72 0.10
N LEU A 166 -15.15 10.04 -1.04
CA LEU A 166 -15.65 11.39 -1.31
C LEU A 166 -16.85 11.71 -0.40
N ARG A 167 -17.16 13.00 -0.26
CA ARG A 167 -18.28 13.51 0.54
C ARG A 167 -18.98 14.68 -0.16
N PRO A 168 -20.30 14.86 0.01
CA PRO A 168 -21.02 16.02 -0.51
C PRO A 168 -20.36 17.34 -0.08
N GLY A 169 -20.16 18.28 -1.00
CA GLY A 169 -19.56 19.59 -0.74
C GLY A 169 -18.08 19.59 -0.31
N VAL A 170 -17.41 18.43 -0.24
CA VAL A 170 -15.98 18.34 0.10
C VAL A 170 -15.14 18.27 -1.17
N PRO A 171 -14.10 19.13 -1.33
CA PRO A 171 -13.21 19.07 -2.50
C PRO A 171 -12.46 17.75 -2.60
N TYR A 172 -12.17 17.33 -3.84
CA TYR A 172 -11.38 16.13 -4.08
C TYR A 172 -10.29 16.34 -5.13
N ILE A 173 -9.19 15.58 -5.02
CA ILE A 173 -8.06 15.59 -5.95
C ILE A 173 -7.88 14.17 -6.51
N VAL A 174 -7.64 14.03 -7.81
CA VAL A 174 -7.37 12.73 -8.46
C VAL A 174 -6.02 12.80 -9.17
N ASN A 175 -5.19 11.75 -9.05
CA ASN A 175 -3.93 11.64 -9.77
C ASN A 175 -4.16 11.74 -11.30
N PRO A 176 -3.44 12.60 -12.03
CA PRO A 176 -3.72 12.87 -13.45
C PRO A 176 -3.19 11.76 -14.38
N LEU A 177 -2.35 10.84 -13.88
CA LEU A 177 -1.86 9.66 -14.59
C LEU A 177 -2.79 8.44 -14.43
N ASN A 178 -3.96 8.62 -13.80
CA ASN A 178 -5.05 7.65 -13.92
C ASN A 178 -5.60 7.67 -15.35
N GLU A 179 -5.90 6.50 -15.90
CA GLU A 179 -6.54 6.36 -17.21
C GLU A 179 -7.95 6.99 -17.26
N TRP A 180 -8.47 7.22 -18.47
CA TRP A 180 -9.70 8.00 -18.66
C TRP A 180 -10.88 7.40 -17.88
N LEU A 181 -11.04 6.07 -17.93
CA LEU A 181 -12.15 5.34 -17.32
C LEU A 181 -12.13 5.46 -15.79
N VAL A 182 -10.95 5.37 -15.18
CA VAL A 182 -10.78 5.63 -13.73
C VAL A 182 -11.20 7.05 -13.37
N GLN A 183 -10.78 8.06 -14.16
CA GLN A 183 -11.12 9.45 -13.88
C GLN A 183 -12.62 9.71 -14.07
N ASP A 184 -13.23 9.18 -15.12
CA ASP A 184 -14.66 9.34 -15.40
C ASP A 184 -15.52 8.65 -14.33
N THR A 185 -15.18 7.42 -13.91
CA THR A 185 -15.88 6.73 -12.82
C THR A 185 -15.84 7.51 -11.50
N ILE A 186 -14.69 8.11 -11.15
CA ILE A 186 -14.57 8.95 -9.95
C ILE A 186 -15.39 10.25 -10.09
N ASP A 187 -15.33 10.92 -11.24
CA ASP A 187 -16.08 12.16 -11.49
C ASP A 187 -17.59 11.90 -11.59
N ASN A 188 -18.01 10.74 -12.10
CA ASN A 188 -19.41 10.28 -12.14
C ASN A 188 -19.96 10.04 -10.73
N TYR A 189 -19.19 9.34 -9.89
CA TYR A 189 -19.53 9.15 -8.49
C TYR A 189 -19.59 10.50 -7.75
N ALA A 190 -18.60 11.37 -7.96
CA ALA A 190 -18.56 12.71 -7.38
C ALA A 190 -19.79 13.55 -7.75
N ARG A 191 -20.19 13.55 -9.04
CA ARG A 191 -21.43 14.19 -9.50
C ARG A 191 -22.66 13.60 -8.83
N LYS A 192 -22.76 12.27 -8.72
CA LYS A 192 -23.89 11.56 -8.10
C LYS A 192 -24.09 11.94 -6.62
N ILE A 193 -23.03 12.20 -5.87
CA ILE A 193 -23.10 12.56 -4.44
C ILE A 193 -22.89 14.06 -4.16
N GLY A 194 -22.79 14.91 -5.18
CA GLY A 194 -22.53 16.34 -5.01
C GLY A 194 -21.16 16.68 -4.38
N ALA A 195 -20.16 15.82 -4.54
CA ALA A 195 -18.80 16.07 -4.04
C ALA A 195 -18.04 17.06 -4.93
N GLY A 196 -17.19 17.89 -4.33
CA GLY A 196 -16.35 18.85 -5.05
C GLY A 196 -16.17 20.19 -4.36
N PRO A 197 -15.62 21.19 -5.06
CA PRO A 197 -15.12 21.11 -6.45
C PRO A 197 -13.95 20.13 -6.64
N ARG A 198 -13.79 19.61 -7.85
CA ARG A 198 -12.59 18.86 -8.25
C ARG A 198 -11.40 19.82 -8.32
N ILE A 199 -10.37 19.56 -7.52
CA ILE A 199 -9.10 20.29 -7.56
C ILE A 199 -8.21 19.59 -8.58
N LEU A 200 -7.88 20.30 -9.66
CA LEU A 200 -6.98 19.78 -10.70
C LEU A 200 -5.50 19.94 -10.27
N PRO A 201 -4.64 18.92 -10.48
CA PRO A 201 -3.21 18.97 -10.13
C PRO A 201 -2.34 19.73 -11.14
N ASP A 202 -2.91 20.21 -12.25
CA ASP A 202 -2.29 21.15 -13.17
C ASP A 202 -3.30 22.25 -13.53
N THR A 203 -3.00 23.49 -13.11
CA THR A 203 -3.83 24.69 -13.32
C THR A 203 -2.93 25.87 -13.67
N PRO A 204 -3.46 26.95 -14.28
CA PRO A 204 -2.72 28.20 -14.44
C PRO A 204 -2.09 28.66 -13.12
N GLN A 205 -2.83 28.64 -12.00
CA GLN A 205 -2.36 29.07 -10.69
C GLN A 205 -1.21 28.19 -10.15
N LEU A 206 -1.20 26.89 -10.44
CA LEU A 206 -0.05 26.02 -10.13
C LEU A 206 1.13 26.27 -11.06
N ARG A 207 0.88 26.49 -12.36
CA ARG A 207 1.93 26.83 -13.35
C ARG A 207 2.59 28.18 -13.04
N ASP A 208 1.81 29.20 -12.71
CA ASP A 208 2.27 30.55 -12.41
C ASP A 208 2.91 30.66 -11.02
N GLY A 209 2.44 29.86 -10.05
CA GLY A 209 2.94 29.82 -8.67
C GLY A 209 3.90 28.66 -8.39
N LEU A 210 3.35 27.48 -8.09
CA LEU A 210 4.10 26.30 -7.63
C LEU A 210 5.24 25.93 -8.59
N PHE A 211 4.94 25.78 -9.88
CA PHE A 211 5.88 25.21 -10.85
C PHE A 211 6.95 26.21 -11.34
N ARG A 212 6.70 27.53 -11.24
CA ARG A 212 7.73 28.57 -11.41
C ARG A 212 8.66 28.73 -10.21
N TYR A 213 8.26 28.24 -9.03
CA TYR A 213 9.06 28.43 -7.82
C TYR A 213 10.35 27.59 -7.92
N GLN A 214 11.53 28.22 -7.92
CA GLN A 214 12.82 27.55 -8.17
C GLN A 214 13.07 26.34 -7.23
N ASN A 215 12.46 26.35 -6.05
CA ASN A 215 12.51 25.24 -5.10
C ASN A 215 11.68 24.02 -5.48
N TRP A 216 10.61 24.18 -6.26
CA TRP A 216 9.92 23.07 -6.93
C TRP A 216 10.83 22.46 -8.00
N THR A 217 11.41 23.27 -8.90
CA THR A 217 12.27 22.77 -10.00
C THR A 217 13.41 21.90 -9.47
N LYS A 218 14.19 22.44 -8.52
CA LYS A 218 15.29 21.75 -7.81
C LYS A 218 14.85 20.54 -6.96
N LEU A 219 13.55 20.36 -6.71
CA LEU A 219 12.98 19.16 -6.10
C LEU A 219 12.58 18.15 -7.20
N ALA A 220 11.80 18.59 -8.19
CA ALA A 220 11.28 17.76 -9.28
C ALA A 220 12.39 17.11 -10.12
N GLU A 221 13.52 17.78 -10.35
CA GLU A 221 14.74 17.20 -10.94
C GLU A 221 15.20 15.92 -10.22
N ARG A 222 15.05 15.87 -8.89
CA ARG A 222 15.42 14.73 -8.04
C ARG A 222 14.32 13.68 -7.89
N LEU A 223 13.14 13.90 -8.45
CA LEU A 223 12.00 12.98 -8.41
C LEU A 223 11.72 12.40 -9.79
N VAL A 224 11.33 11.12 -9.84
CA VAL A 224 10.71 10.50 -11.03
C VAL A 224 9.21 10.86 -11.09
N PRO A 225 8.52 10.75 -12.25
CA PRO A 225 7.17 11.29 -12.46
C PRO A 225 6.17 11.00 -11.33
N TYR A 226 5.92 9.73 -11.00
CA TYR A 226 4.98 9.34 -9.93
C TYR A 226 5.29 9.99 -8.58
N GLN A 227 6.57 10.18 -8.25
CA GLN A 227 7.00 10.88 -7.02
C GLN A 227 6.71 12.39 -7.08
N ARG A 228 6.81 13.02 -8.26
CA ARG A 228 6.40 14.43 -8.47
C ARG A 228 4.91 14.56 -8.25
N ASP A 229 4.12 13.69 -8.86
CA ASP A 229 2.65 13.74 -8.78
C ASP A 229 2.18 13.50 -7.34
N ASN A 230 2.75 12.51 -6.63
CA ASN A 230 2.47 12.29 -5.21
C ASN A 230 2.81 13.52 -4.34
N VAL A 231 3.87 14.28 -4.65
CA VAL A 231 4.17 15.55 -3.96
C VAL A 231 3.18 16.66 -4.33
N VAL A 232 2.73 16.77 -5.59
CA VAL A 232 1.69 17.74 -5.99
C VAL A 232 0.36 17.47 -5.29
N LEU A 233 -0.07 16.20 -5.26
CA LEU A 233 -1.27 15.75 -4.54
C LEU A 233 -1.18 16.09 -3.05
N ALA A 234 -0.05 15.78 -2.40
CA ALA A 234 0.20 16.09 -0.99
C ALA A 234 0.23 17.60 -0.72
N TYR A 235 0.85 18.38 -1.60
CA TYR A 235 0.93 19.85 -1.48
C TYR A 235 -0.45 20.50 -1.59
N LEU A 236 -1.29 20.05 -2.53
CA LEU A 236 -2.66 20.53 -2.71
C LEU A 236 -3.54 20.18 -1.50
N ALA A 237 -3.43 18.94 -1.01
CA ALA A 237 -4.16 18.52 0.19
C ALA A 237 -3.73 19.32 1.43
N PHE A 238 -2.43 19.57 1.59
CA PHE A 238 -1.86 20.44 2.63
C PHE A 238 -2.37 21.88 2.54
N VAL A 239 -2.36 22.49 1.36
CA VAL A 239 -2.89 23.86 1.14
C VAL A 239 -4.37 23.95 1.50
N ARG A 240 -5.18 22.97 1.07
CA ARG A 240 -6.61 22.90 1.40
C ARG A 240 -6.85 22.69 2.90
N ALA A 241 -6.04 21.86 3.56
CA ALA A 241 -6.10 21.69 5.00
C ALA A 241 -5.78 23.00 5.74
N LEU A 242 -4.72 23.73 5.38
CA LEU A 242 -4.41 25.04 5.98
C LEU A 242 -5.59 26.02 5.87
N GLN A 243 -6.18 26.15 4.67
CA GLN A 243 -7.35 27.01 4.44
C GLN A 243 -8.53 26.63 5.34
N SER A 244 -8.77 25.32 5.53
CA SER A 244 -9.88 24.81 6.35
C SER A 244 -9.76 25.08 7.86
N ILE A 245 -8.56 25.43 8.34
CA ILE A 245 -8.27 25.75 9.74
C ILE A 245 -7.87 27.23 9.95
N GLY A 246 -8.16 28.10 8.95
CA GLY A 246 -7.89 29.53 8.99
C GLY A 246 -6.43 29.94 8.75
N GLU A 247 -5.55 29.01 8.39
CA GLU A 247 -4.11 29.26 8.27
C GLU A 247 -3.72 29.78 6.88
N SER A 248 -2.90 30.84 6.83
CA SER A 248 -2.43 31.40 5.56
C SER A 248 -1.53 30.42 4.80
N SER A 249 -1.94 30.06 3.58
CA SER A 249 -1.19 29.23 2.64
C SER A 249 -0.20 30.01 1.76
N LYS A 250 -0.13 31.35 1.86
CA LYS A 250 0.74 32.20 1.00
C LYS A 250 2.23 31.78 1.03
N LYS A 251 2.72 31.24 2.15
CA LYS A 251 4.10 30.73 2.31
C LYS A 251 4.24 29.21 2.07
N ALA A 252 3.20 28.49 1.67
CA ALA A 252 3.26 27.04 1.45
C ALA A 252 4.38 26.59 0.47
N PRO A 253 4.68 27.29 -0.65
CA PRO A 253 5.78 26.91 -1.55
C PRO A 253 7.16 26.93 -0.88
N THR A 254 7.37 27.74 0.16
CA THR A 254 8.68 27.88 0.82
C THR A 254 9.07 26.62 1.62
N LEU A 255 8.13 25.72 1.89
CA LEU A 255 8.35 24.49 2.65
C LEU A 255 8.82 23.31 1.78
N LEU A 256 8.57 23.35 0.47
CA LEU A 256 8.93 22.29 -0.49
C LEU A 256 10.39 21.78 -0.42
N PRO A 257 11.41 22.62 -0.13
CA PRO A 257 12.79 22.13 0.05
C PRO A 257 12.96 21.07 1.14
N SER A 258 12.16 21.08 2.21
CA SER A 258 12.32 20.11 3.31
C SER A 258 11.93 18.68 2.91
N LEU A 259 11.11 18.53 1.87
CA LEU A 259 10.81 17.23 1.26
C LEU A 259 12.05 16.58 0.61
N ARG A 260 13.12 17.34 0.29
CA ARG A 260 14.40 16.77 -0.19
C ARG A 260 15.18 16.06 0.91
N SER A 261 14.95 16.43 2.17
CA SER A 261 15.53 15.82 3.38
C SER A 261 14.59 14.85 4.08
N LYS A 262 13.34 14.72 3.61
CA LYS A 262 12.38 13.77 4.16
C LYS A 262 12.72 12.37 3.67
N VAL A 263 13.11 11.48 4.59
CA VAL A 263 13.12 10.04 4.34
C VAL A 263 11.67 9.55 4.23
N PHE A 264 11.41 8.74 3.21
CA PHE A 264 10.17 7.98 3.05
C PHE A 264 10.51 6.49 3.25
N PRO A 265 10.26 5.92 4.44
CA PRO A 265 10.64 4.54 4.74
C PRO A 265 10.05 3.56 3.72
N GLY A 266 10.90 2.67 3.19
CA GLY A 266 10.52 1.69 2.18
C GLY A 266 10.08 2.24 0.83
N ARG A 267 10.46 3.48 0.45
CA ARG A 267 10.11 4.11 -0.85
C ARG A 267 11.33 4.73 -1.54
N THR A 268 12.00 3.96 -2.38
CA THR A 268 13.31 4.27 -3.00
C THR A 268 14.35 4.75 -1.99
N GLN A 269 14.28 4.22 -0.78
CA GLN A 269 15.05 4.68 0.37
C GLN A 269 16.48 4.13 0.25
N ARG A 270 17.47 5.02 0.24
CA ARG A 270 18.87 4.63 0.41
C ARG A 270 19.13 4.33 1.88
N VAL A 271 19.66 3.15 2.19
CA VAL A 271 19.94 2.69 3.56
C VAL A 271 21.43 2.34 3.68
N SER A 272 22.02 2.56 4.85
CA SER A 272 23.36 2.06 5.18
C SER A 272 23.27 0.63 5.69
N VAL A 273 24.17 -0.23 5.23
CA VAL A 273 24.31 -1.60 5.72
C VAL A 273 25.40 -1.62 6.80
N PRO A 274 25.22 -2.37 7.91
CA PRO A 274 26.28 -2.59 8.89
C PRO A 274 27.58 -3.09 8.24
N SER A 275 28.70 -2.45 8.58
CA SER A 275 30.00 -2.70 7.95
C SER A 275 30.51 -4.13 8.12
N VAL A 276 30.05 -4.85 9.14
CA VAL A 276 30.31 -6.27 9.38
C VAL A 276 29.94 -7.17 8.18
N ILE A 277 28.96 -6.77 7.34
CA ILE A 277 28.58 -7.53 6.15
C ILE A 277 29.57 -7.27 5.00
N TYR A 278 29.86 -6.02 4.65
CA TYR A 278 30.63 -5.66 3.45
C TYR A 278 32.11 -5.31 3.69
N GLY A 279 32.58 -5.38 4.95
CA GLY A 279 33.92 -4.94 5.39
C GLY A 279 34.16 -3.43 5.31
N GLN A 280 33.21 -2.66 4.75
CA GLN A 280 33.31 -1.24 4.46
C GLN A 280 31.91 -0.59 4.52
N PRO A 281 31.78 0.74 4.63
CA PRO A 281 30.50 1.43 4.49
C PRO A 281 29.83 1.12 3.14
N PHE A 282 28.66 0.51 3.18
CA PHE A 282 27.92 0.08 1.99
C PHE A 282 26.50 0.64 2.03
N HIS A 283 25.98 1.02 0.86
CA HIS A 283 24.63 1.57 0.74
C HIS A 283 23.84 0.84 -0.35
N LEU A 284 22.65 0.37 0.01
CA LEU A 284 21.68 -0.22 -0.90
C LEU A 284 20.42 0.64 -1.02
N THR A 285 19.51 0.27 -1.92
CA THR A 285 18.17 0.85 -2.03
C THR A 285 17.13 -0.14 -1.52
N VAL A 286 16.11 0.34 -0.81
CA VAL A 286 14.92 -0.46 -0.46
C VAL A 286 13.64 0.19 -1.00
N ASP A 287 12.75 -0.61 -1.59
CA ASP A 287 11.40 -0.18 -1.97
C ASP A 287 10.37 -1.32 -1.82
N GLY A 288 9.29 -1.07 -1.11
CA GLY A 288 8.16 -1.99 -0.97
C GLY A 288 7.20 -2.00 -2.17
N ALA A 289 7.71 -2.01 -3.40
CA ALA A 289 6.94 -2.25 -4.63
C ALA A 289 6.56 -3.73 -4.69
N HIS A 290 5.27 -4.03 -4.92
CA HIS A 290 4.71 -5.38 -4.76
C HIS A 290 3.54 -5.70 -5.71
N ASN A 291 3.36 -4.90 -6.77
CA ASN A 291 2.40 -5.09 -7.85
C ASN A 291 3.00 -4.57 -9.18
N PRO A 292 2.51 -4.97 -10.36
CA PRO A 292 3.14 -4.64 -11.65
C PRO A 292 3.28 -3.14 -11.93
N ASP A 293 2.28 -2.32 -11.60
CA ASP A 293 2.38 -0.85 -11.69
C ASP A 293 3.54 -0.30 -10.85
N ALA A 294 3.70 -0.78 -9.61
CA ALA A 294 4.80 -0.37 -8.74
C ALA A 294 6.17 -0.90 -9.24
N ALA A 295 6.18 -2.04 -9.94
CA ALA A 295 7.37 -2.57 -10.59
C ALA A 295 7.82 -1.69 -11.77
N ILE A 296 6.88 -1.16 -12.56
CA ILE A 296 7.16 -0.18 -13.63
C ILE A 296 7.73 1.12 -13.02
N GLU A 297 7.12 1.63 -11.94
CA GLU A 297 7.59 2.81 -11.20
C GLU A 297 9.03 2.64 -10.66
N LEU A 298 9.31 1.48 -10.03
CA LEU A 298 10.65 1.13 -9.54
C LEU A 298 11.66 0.92 -10.68
N GLY A 299 11.26 0.24 -11.76
CA GLY A 299 12.10 -0.03 -12.92
C GLY A 299 12.60 1.25 -13.60
N GLU A 300 11.72 2.23 -13.80
CA GLU A 300 12.10 3.55 -14.32
C GLU A 300 12.97 4.36 -13.33
N TRP A 301 12.82 4.18 -12.01
CA TRP A 301 13.76 4.75 -11.03
C TRP A 301 15.14 4.09 -11.14
N VAL A 302 15.20 2.75 -11.13
CA VAL A 302 16.44 1.96 -11.19
C VAL A 302 17.21 2.21 -12.48
N LYS A 303 16.52 2.27 -13.63
CA LYS A 303 17.07 2.70 -14.92
C LYS A 303 17.75 4.07 -14.81
N ARG A 304 17.05 5.08 -14.30
CA ARG A 304 17.55 6.47 -14.22
C ARG A 304 18.59 6.71 -13.11
N ARG A 305 18.78 5.78 -12.17
CA ARG A 305 19.59 6.01 -10.94
C ARG A 305 20.68 4.99 -10.64
N LEU A 306 20.53 3.75 -11.09
CA LEU A 306 21.53 2.69 -10.90
C LEU A 306 22.14 2.25 -12.23
N ARG A 307 21.34 2.13 -13.29
CA ARG A 307 21.79 1.63 -14.61
C ARG A 307 22.42 2.72 -15.49
N ASN A 308 21.79 3.90 -15.55
CA ASN A 308 22.28 5.05 -16.34
C ASN A 308 23.18 6.00 -15.52
N SER A 309 23.76 5.56 -14.39
CA SER A 309 24.55 6.46 -13.53
C SER A 309 25.98 6.69 -14.02
N ALA A 310 26.54 5.76 -14.80
CA ALA A 310 27.85 5.90 -15.45
C ALA A 310 27.77 6.62 -16.81
N ASN A 311 26.72 6.36 -17.59
CA ASN A 311 26.55 6.83 -18.98
C ASN A 311 26.07 8.29 -19.07
N ARG A 312 26.77 9.23 -18.42
CA ARG A 312 26.54 10.68 -18.58
C ARG A 312 27.36 11.30 -19.70
N ASP A 313 28.57 10.79 -19.90
CA ASP A 313 29.55 11.32 -20.86
C ASP A 313 29.63 10.46 -22.15
N HIS A 314 28.96 9.31 -22.18
CA HIS A 314 28.85 8.40 -23.32
C HIS A 314 27.35 8.10 -23.55
N GLY A 315 26.89 8.22 -24.81
CA GLY A 315 25.45 8.26 -25.14
C GLY A 315 24.70 6.93 -25.02
N ASP A 316 23.44 6.93 -25.49
CA ASP A 316 22.41 5.87 -25.36
C ASP A 316 22.79 4.47 -25.92
N SER A 317 24.03 4.25 -26.37
CA SER A 317 24.53 2.99 -26.95
C SER A 317 25.35 2.13 -25.99
N ALA A 318 25.77 2.65 -24.83
CA ALA A 318 26.55 1.89 -23.85
C ALA A 318 25.65 0.91 -23.06
N PRO A 319 26.12 -0.32 -22.75
CA PRO A 319 25.30 -1.35 -22.11
C PRO A 319 24.80 -0.92 -20.73
N SER A 320 23.57 -1.30 -20.42
CA SER A 320 22.93 -1.06 -19.12
C SER A 320 23.67 -1.78 -18.00
N GLU A 321 24.11 -1.06 -16.98
CA GLU A 321 24.78 -1.69 -15.84
C GLU A 321 23.84 -2.67 -15.08
N PRO A 322 24.36 -3.84 -14.65
CA PRO A 322 23.55 -4.86 -13.98
C PRO A 322 23.20 -4.47 -12.54
N VAL A 323 22.06 -4.97 -12.06
CA VAL A 323 21.51 -4.73 -10.72
C VAL A 323 21.38 -6.04 -9.97
N VAL A 324 21.58 -5.99 -8.66
CA VAL A 324 21.43 -7.14 -7.76
C VAL A 324 20.13 -6.97 -6.99
N TRP A 325 19.19 -7.88 -7.20
CA TRP A 325 17.86 -7.84 -6.59
C TRP A 325 17.80 -8.82 -5.42
N VAL A 326 17.42 -8.33 -4.23
CA VAL A 326 17.05 -9.15 -3.07
C VAL A 326 15.53 -9.07 -2.94
N LEU A 327 14.84 -10.20 -3.11
CA LEU A 327 13.42 -10.18 -3.46
C LEU A 327 12.61 -11.23 -2.71
N ALA A 328 11.47 -10.81 -2.17
CA ALA A 328 10.43 -11.67 -1.60
C ALA A 328 9.07 -11.05 -1.91
N MET A 329 8.07 -11.86 -2.25
CA MET A 329 6.71 -11.38 -2.59
C MET A 329 5.65 -12.06 -1.73
N THR A 330 4.53 -11.38 -1.50
CA THR A 330 3.38 -11.96 -0.77
C THR A 330 2.63 -12.94 -1.67
N LYS A 331 2.28 -14.12 -1.13
CA LYS A 331 1.54 -15.15 -1.87
C LYS A 331 0.24 -14.58 -2.46
N GLY A 332 -0.07 -14.97 -3.71
CA GLY A 332 -1.23 -14.48 -4.45
C GLY A 332 -1.04 -13.15 -5.21
N LYS A 333 0.15 -12.53 -5.16
CA LYS A 333 0.53 -11.47 -6.13
C LYS A 333 0.99 -12.09 -7.45
N ASP A 334 0.93 -11.33 -8.54
CA ASP A 334 1.52 -11.72 -9.83
C ASP A 334 3.04 -11.45 -9.80
N ALA A 335 3.82 -12.49 -9.47
CA ALA A 335 5.28 -12.40 -9.48
C ALA A 335 5.86 -12.28 -10.89
N HIS A 336 5.25 -12.92 -11.88
CA HIS A 336 5.76 -12.95 -13.25
C HIS A 336 5.67 -11.57 -13.91
N ALA A 337 4.49 -10.93 -13.90
CA ALA A 337 4.33 -9.57 -14.43
C ALA A 337 5.06 -8.52 -13.57
N TYR A 338 5.26 -8.75 -12.27
CA TYR A 338 6.12 -7.91 -11.44
C TYR A 338 7.59 -7.98 -11.91
N LEU A 339 8.14 -9.19 -11.99
CA LEU A 339 9.55 -9.44 -12.31
C LEU A 339 9.93 -8.97 -13.72
N GLN A 340 9.10 -9.25 -14.74
CA GLN A 340 9.32 -8.84 -16.14
C GLN A 340 9.60 -7.33 -16.30
N ASN A 341 8.96 -6.50 -15.47
CA ASN A 341 9.12 -5.05 -15.54
C ASN A 341 10.49 -4.58 -15.00
N ILE A 342 11.01 -5.19 -13.93
CA ILE A 342 12.24 -4.73 -13.25
C ILE A 342 13.54 -5.41 -13.70
N ILE A 343 13.54 -6.74 -13.88
CA ILE A 343 14.76 -7.52 -14.17
C ILE A 343 15.20 -7.33 -15.62
N LYS A 344 16.51 -7.39 -15.90
CA LYS A 344 17.07 -7.31 -17.25
C LYS A 344 18.24 -8.31 -17.40
N PRO A 345 18.60 -8.74 -18.63
CA PRO A 345 19.69 -9.68 -18.82
C PRO A 345 21.01 -9.16 -18.21
N GLY A 346 21.72 -10.03 -17.49
CA GLY A 346 22.94 -9.68 -16.74
C GLY A 346 22.70 -9.24 -15.29
N ASP A 347 21.46 -9.03 -14.86
CA ASP A 347 21.14 -8.87 -13.44
C ASP A 347 21.41 -10.16 -12.64
N ILE A 348 21.47 -10.02 -11.32
CA ILE A 348 21.56 -11.12 -10.35
C ILE A 348 20.32 -11.05 -9.45
N VAL A 349 19.68 -12.19 -9.18
CA VAL A 349 18.49 -12.24 -8.31
C VAL A 349 18.68 -13.23 -7.17
N VAL A 350 18.45 -12.76 -5.95
CA VAL A 350 18.41 -13.53 -4.72
C VAL A 350 16.98 -13.52 -4.18
N THR A 351 16.29 -14.66 -4.27
CA THR A 351 14.94 -14.81 -3.74
C THR A 351 14.98 -15.30 -2.28
N THR A 352 14.10 -14.77 -1.44
CA THR A 352 14.05 -15.10 0.00
C THR A 352 12.61 -14.98 0.52
N SER A 353 12.41 -15.29 1.80
CA SER A 353 11.16 -15.15 2.53
C SER A 353 11.23 -14.02 3.55
N PHE A 354 10.12 -13.29 3.72
CA PHE A 354 9.89 -12.42 4.86
C PHE A 354 9.21 -13.17 6.01
N GLY A 355 9.38 -12.71 7.25
CA GLY A 355 8.92 -13.37 8.47
C GLY A 355 7.42 -13.19 8.78
N PRO A 356 6.95 -13.71 9.91
CA PRO A 356 5.57 -13.52 10.36
C PRO A 356 5.20 -12.04 10.51
N VAL A 357 4.05 -11.64 9.97
CA VAL A 357 3.58 -10.25 10.03
C VAL A 357 2.67 -10.06 11.25
N ASP A 358 3.09 -9.19 12.16
CA ASP A 358 2.36 -8.86 13.40
C ASP A 358 0.95 -8.32 13.10
N GLY A 359 -0.06 -8.83 13.83
CA GLY A 359 -1.48 -8.55 13.58
C GLY A 359 -2.05 -9.01 12.22
N MET A 360 -1.27 -9.70 11.38
CA MET A 360 -1.67 -10.13 10.02
C MET A 360 -1.23 -11.58 9.69
N PRO A 361 -1.59 -12.60 10.50
CA PRO A 361 -1.09 -13.97 10.35
C PRO A 361 -1.47 -14.67 9.03
N TRP A 362 -2.47 -14.17 8.31
CA TRP A 362 -2.87 -14.64 6.97
C TRP A 362 -1.90 -14.19 5.86
N VAL A 363 -1.07 -13.17 6.09
CA VAL A 363 -0.06 -12.73 5.13
C VAL A 363 1.11 -13.71 5.16
N LYS A 364 1.36 -14.38 4.03
CA LYS A 364 2.48 -15.33 3.84
C LYS A 364 3.37 -14.88 2.67
N PRO A 365 4.69 -15.17 2.71
CA PRO A 365 5.52 -15.08 1.52
C PRO A 365 5.11 -16.14 0.48
N MET A 366 5.48 -15.93 -0.78
CA MET A 366 5.64 -16.99 -1.77
C MET A 366 6.83 -17.89 -1.39
N ASP A 367 6.92 -19.06 -2.02
CA ASP A 367 8.12 -19.88 -1.85
C ASP A 367 9.34 -19.25 -2.58
N PRO A 368 10.53 -19.18 -1.96
CA PRO A 368 11.71 -18.60 -2.60
C PRO A 368 12.18 -19.35 -3.85
N GLU A 369 12.01 -20.66 -3.92
CA GLU A 369 12.38 -21.50 -5.06
C GLU A 369 11.34 -21.39 -6.20
N GLU A 370 10.05 -21.25 -5.89
CA GLU A 370 8.98 -20.84 -6.84
C GLU A 370 9.29 -19.48 -7.47
N LEU A 371 9.70 -18.48 -6.66
CA LEU A 371 10.16 -17.19 -7.16
C LEU A 371 11.42 -17.33 -8.04
N LYS A 372 12.38 -18.18 -7.67
CA LYS A 372 13.60 -18.43 -8.47
C LYS A 372 13.27 -19.05 -9.83
N ARG A 373 12.29 -19.95 -9.89
CA ARG A 373 11.80 -20.54 -11.16
C ARG A 373 11.18 -19.46 -12.04
N THR A 374 10.28 -18.64 -11.49
CA THR A 374 9.67 -17.50 -12.20
C THR A 374 10.70 -16.54 -12.80
N VAL A 375 11.83 -16.31 -12.11
CA VAL A 375 12.95 -15.50 -12.61
C VAL A 375 13.64 -16.14 -13.82
N LEU A 376 13.85 -17.46 -13.79
CA LEU A 376 14.47 -18.24 -14.86
C LEU A 376 13.53 -18.42 -16.07
N ASP A 377 12.22 -18.56 -15.84
CA ASP A 377 11.22 -18.64 -16.91
C ASP A 377 11.22 -17.36 -17.78
N ILE A 378 11.44 -16.20 -17.15
CA ILE A 378 11.57 -14.92 -17.84
C ILE A 378 12.92 -14.80 -18.55
N HIS A 379 14.02 -15.17 -17.88
CA HIS A 379 15.39 -15.09 -18.42
C HIS A 379 16.21 -16.36 -18.08
N PRO A 380 16.20 -17.42 -18.92
CA PRO A 380 16.80 -18.72 -18.60
C PRO A 380 18.32 -18.75 -18.39
N LYS A 381 19.02 -17.64 -18.69
CA LYS A 381 20.48 -17.47 -18.50
C LYS A 381 20.81 -16.48 -17.37
N MET A 382 19.82 -16.09 -16.56
CA MET A 382 20.03 -15.15 -15.46
C MET A 382 20.58 -15.86 -14.22
N LEU A 383 21.50 -15.20 -13.52
CA LEU A 383 22.07 -15.75 -12.29
C LEU A 383 21.08 -15.57 -11.13
N ALA A 384 20.31 -16.62 -10.85
CA ALA A 384 19.25 -16.64 -9.85
C ALA A 384 19.48 -17.72 -8.78
N ILE A 385 19.33 -17.36 -7.51
CA ILE A 385 19.42 -18.27 -6.36
C ILE A 385 18.21 -18.06 -5.44
N HIS A 386 17.85 -19.08 -4.68
CA HIS A 386 17.00 -18.91 -3.50
C HIS A 386 17.85 -18.96 -2.20
N VAL A 387 17.31 -18.41 -1.12
CA VAL A 387 17.86 -18.54 0.24
C VAL A 387 16.92 -19.46 1.02
N PRO A 388 17.39 -20.63 1.52
CA PRO A 388 16.51 -21.65 2.07
C PRO A 388 15.99 -21.31 3.48
N GLN A 389 16.70 -20.47 4.23
CA GLN A 389 16.26 -19.93 5.51
C GLN A 389 15.79 -18.47 5.32
N PRO A 390 14.72 -18.03 6.00
CA PRO A 390 14.31 -16.63 5.99
C PRO A 390 15.37 -15.72 6.63
N GLY A 391 15.34 -14.44 6.27
CA GLY A 391 16.26 -13.43 6.78
C GLY A 391 16.77 -12.50 5.68
N ALA A 392 16.50 -11.22 5.81
CA ALA A 392 16.88 -10.22 4.81
C ALA A 392 18.40 -9.99 4.76
N LEU A 393 19.09 -10.09 5.91
CA LEU A 393 20.55 -9.99 5.95
C LEU A 393 21.25 -11.27 5.49
N ARG A 394 20.67 -12.47 5.72
CA ARG A 394 21.15 -13.72 5.11
C ARG A 394 21.09 -13.65 3.58
N ALA A 395 19.99 -13.12 3.04
CA ALA A 395 19.87 -12.85 1.61
C ALA A 395 20.84 -11.75 1.11
N LEU A 396 21.19 -10.79 1.95
CA LEU A 396 22.19 -9.77 1.62
C LEU A 396 23.63 -10.31 1.62
N CYS A 397 23.97 -11.26 2.52
CA CYS A 397 25.23 -12.02 2.48
C CYS A 397 25.30 -12.88 1.22
N THR A 398 24.21 -13.55 0.84
CA THR A 398 24.10 -14.25 -0.45
C THR A 398 24.39 -13.31 -1.64
N ALA A 399 23.71 -12.16 -1.67
CA ALA A 399 23.85 -11.14 -2.73
C ALA A 399 25.27 -10.56 -2.82
N LYS A 400 25.95 -10.35 -1.68
CA LYS A 400 27.35 -9.92 -1.59
C LYS A 400 28.26 -10.90 -2.35
N TYR A 401 28.17 -12.19 -2.06
CA TYR A 401 29.06 -13.20 -2.64
C TYR A 401 28.78 -13.45 -4.13
N MET A 402 27.50 -13.55 -4.52
CA MET A 402 27.13 -13.75 -5.93
C MET A 402 27.55 -12.60 -6.85
N SER A 403 27.60 -11.37 -6.33
CA SER A 403 27.83 -10.17 -7.14
C SER A 403 29.25 -9.61 -7.05
N GLY A 404 30.18 -10.33 -6.40
CA GLY A 404 31.54 -9.84 -6.15
C GLY A 404 31.58 -8.54 -5.32
N GLY A 405 30.58 -8.29 -4.49
CA GLY A 405 30.42 -7.04 -3.74
C GLY A 405 29.87 -5.86 -4.55
N SER A 406 29.06 -6.11 -5.58
CA SER A 406 28.46 -5.06 -6.42
C SER A 406 27.69 -4.01 -5.61
N ARG A 407 27.93 -2.73 -5.92
CA ARG A 407 27.34 -1.58 -5.22
C ARG A 407 25.92 -1.19 -5.69
N ARG A 408 25.26 -2.03 -6.49
CA ARG A 408 23.91 -1.80 -7.06
C ARG A 408 22.86 -2.79 -6.52
N VAL A 409 22.74 -2.88 -5.19
CA VAL A 409 21.76 -3.76 -4.53
C VAL A 409 20.41 -3.03 -4.32
N VAL A 410 19.31 -3.73 -4.63
CA VAL A 410 17.93 -3.28 -4.40
C VAL A 410 17.15 -4.38 -3.64
N VAL A 411 16.60 -4.05 -2.46
CA VAL A 411 15.70 -4.92 -1.69
C VAL A 411 14.24 -4.58 -2.02
N THR A 412 13.45 -5.52 -2.53
CA THR A 412 12.09 -5.23 -3.02
C THR A 412 11.16 -6.46 -3.10
N GLY A 413 9.99 -6.32 -3.75
CA GLY A 413 8.93 -7.32 -3.90
C GLY A 413 7.87 -7.27 -2.81
N SER A 414 8.22 -6.80 -1.60
CA SER A 414 7.33 -6.77 -0.44
C SER A 414 7.72 -5.65 0.53
N LEU A 415 6.74 -4.96 1.11
CA LEU A 415 6.97 -4.06 2.26
C LEU A 415 7.48 -4.84 3.47
N TYR A 416 7.06 -6.09 3.65
CA TYR A 416 7.41 -6.91 4.81
C TYR A 416 8.89 -7.33 4.79
N LEU A 417 9.46 -7.63 3.62
CA LEU A 417 10.91 -7.85 3.48
C LEU A 417 11.72 -6.60 3.80
N VAL A 418 11.23 -5.42 3.41
CA VAL A 418 11.86 -4.14 3.76
C VAL A 418 11.73 -3.86 5.27
N GLY A 419 10.61 -4.26 5.88
CA GLY A 419 10.40 -4.26 7.32
C GLY A 419 11.40 -5.14 8.07
N ASP A 420 11.56 -6.40 7.64
CA ASP A 420 12.54 -7.34 8.20
C ASP A 420 13.97 -6.83 8.04
N PHE A 421 14.35 -6.37 6.84
CA PHE A 421 15.65 -5.76 6.60
C PHE A 421 15.93 -4.61 7.58
N LEU A 422 14.96 -3.73 7.82
CA LEU A 422 15.13 -2.62 8.75
C LEU A 422 15.16 -3.10 10.21
N ARG A 423 14.35 -4.11 10.60
CA ARG A 423 14.41 -4.75 11.92
C ARG A 423 15.77 -5.38 12.19
N GLU A 424 16.24 -6.29 11.32
CA GLU A 424 17.53 -6.98 11.45
C GLU A 424 18.70 -5.98 11.48
N LYS A 425 18.65 -4.94 10.63
CA LYS A 425 19.64 -3.85 10.59
C LYS A 425 19.61 -2.97 11.85
N ASP A 426 18.45 -2.73 12.45
CA ASP A 426 18.33 -1.97 13.70
C ASP A 426 18.74 -2.82 14.92
N MET A 427 18.54 -4.14 14.88
CA MET A 427 19.03 -5.09 15.89
C MET A 427 20.56 -5.11 15.95
N ILE A 428 21.25 -5.32 14.81
CA ILE A 428 22.73 -5.32 14.76
C ILE A 428 23.33 -3.98 15.23
N GLU A 429 22.66 -2.85 15.01
CA GLU A 429 23.15 -1.53 15.47
C GLU A 429 22.91 -1.26 16.96
N GLN A 430 21.98 -1.98 17.61
CA GLN A 430 21.67 -1.84 19.04
C GLN A 430 22.38 -2.89 19.90
N ASP A 431 22.38 -4.14 19.45
CA ASP A 431 23.10 -5.26 20.08
C ASP A 431 23.77 -6.12 19.00
N PRO A 432 25.06 -5.84 18.67
CA PRO A 432 25.83 -6.62 17.71
C PRO A 432 26.12 -8.06 18.12
N ALA A 433 25.81 -8.48 19.36
CA ALA A 433 25.98 -9.85 19.84
C ALA A 433 24.68 -10.65 19.77
N SER A 434 23.51 -10.00 19.77
CA SER A 434 22.19 -10.63 19.65
C SER A 434 21.94 -11.35 18.32
N PHE A 435 22.69 -11.02 17.26
CA PHE A 435 22.46 -11.51 15.91
C PHE A 435 23.80 -11.93 15.27
N ASP A 436 24.04 -13.24 15.15
CA ASP A 436 25.29 -13.79 14.61
C ASP A 436 25.37 -13.71 13.08
N ILE A 437 25.52 -12.48 12.60
CA ILE A 437 25.80 -12.16 11.21
C ILE A 437 27.14 -12.75 10.71
N ARG A 438 28.07 -13.14 11.60
CA ARG A 438 29.37 -13.69 11.21
C ARG A 438 29.25 -15.15 10.78
N THR A 439 28.53 -15.95 11.55
CA THR A 439 28.20 -17.33 11.17
C THR A 439 27.32 -17.35 9.92
N ILE A 440 26.30 -16.49 9.85
CA ILE A 440 25.46 -16.34 8.64
C ILE A 440 26.30 -15.97 7.40
N ASP A 441 27.22 -15.02 7.51
CA ASP A 441 28.09 -14.65 6.38
C ASP A 441 29.06 -15.77 5.96
N MET A 442 29.52 -16.59 6.91
CA MET A 442 30.38 -17.75 6.65
C MET A 442 29.61 -18.90 5.98
N GLU A 443 28.40 -19.21 6.46
CA GLU A 443 27.49 -20.19 5.86
C GLU A 443 27.14 -19.81 4.41
N GLU A 444 26.70 -18.57 4.19
CA GLU A 444 26.31 -18.11 2.85
C GLU A 444 27.53 -17.99 1.92
N ARG A 445 28.72 -17.67 2.43
CA ARG A 445 29.96 -17.76 1.65
C ARG A 445 30.22 -19.20 1.17
N LYS A 446 30.09 -20.18 2.07
CA LYS A 446 30.30 -21.60 1.74
C LYS A 446 29.29 -22.05 0.69
N ARG A 447 27.99 -21.83 0.94
CA ARG A 447 26.88 -22.23 0.07
C ARG A 447 26.95 -21.58 -1.32
N VAL A 448 27.27 -20.28 -1.39
CA VAL A 448 27.42 -19.60 -2.68
C VAL A 448 28.67 -20.08 -3.43
N ASN A 449 29.77 -20.37 -2.73
CA ASN A 449 30.95 -20.97 -3.35
C ASN A 449 30.67 -22.39 -3.89
N GLU A 450 29.93 -23.22 -3.16
CA GLU A 450 29.52 -24.57 -3.60
C GLU A 450 28.65 -24.51 -4.88
N ILE A 451 27.82 -23.47 -5.03
CA ILE A 451 26.91 -23.27 -6.17
C ILE A 451 27.58 -22.58 -7.37
N LEU A 452 28.59 -21.72 -7.14
CA LEU A 452 29.34 -21.02 -8.19
C LEU A 452 30.63 -21.72 -8.62
N SER A 453 31.09 -22.71 -7.87
CA SER A 453 32.15 -23.61 -8.33
C SER A 453 31.65 -24.35 -9.59
N PRO A 454 32.48 -24.52 -10.63
CA PRO A 454 32.16 -25.44 -11.71
C PRO A 454 31.85 -26.81 -11.12
N ALA A 455 30.68 -27.37 -11.46
CA ALA A 455 30.36 -28.75 -11.09
C ALA A 455 31.49 -29.65 -11.61
N GLN A 456 32.13 -30.37 -10.68
CA GLN A 456 33.34 -31.20 -10.81
C GLN A 456 33.97 -31.19 -12.20
N SER A 457 35.12 -30.51 -12.34
CA SER A 457 35.97 -30.66 -13.52
C SER A 457 36.22 -32.15 -13.76
N ILE A 458 36.06 -32.56 -15.01
CA ILE A 458 36.37 -33.92 -15.45
C ILE A 458 37.90 -34.02 -15.44
N ASP A 459 38.47 -34.36 -14.28
CA ASP A 459 39.92 -34.50 -14.05
C ASP A 459 40.47 -35.80 -14.67
N ILE A 460 40.13 -36.03 -15.94
CA ILE A 460 40.99 -36.79 -16.85
C ILE A 460 42.29 -36.00 -16.93
N HIS A 461 43.36 -36.58 -16.40
CA HIS A 461 44.65 -35.96 -16.06
C HIS A 461 44.70 -35.18 -14.72
N ASN A 462 44.55 -35.89 -13.59
CA ASN A 462 45.56 -35.87 -12.50
C ASN A 462 45.47 -37.08 -11.56
N ALA A 463 45.36 -38.29 -12.11
CA ALA A 463 45.31 -39.54 -11.35
C ALA A 463 46.69 -40.15 -11.00
N GLU A 464 47.75 -39.33 -10.96
CA GLU A 464 49.11 -39.74 -10.59
C GLU A 464 49.75 -38.73 -9.62
N SER A 465 49.31 -38.72 -8.35
CA SER A 465 50.15 -38.54 -7.14
C SER A 465 49.36 -38.14 -5.89
N ARG A 466 48.91 -39.13 -5.10
CA ARG A 466 48.74 -39.10 -3.62
C ARG A 466 48.13 -40.41 -3.11
N GLU A 467 48.96 -41.44 -2.99
CA GLU A 467 48.69 -42.52 -2.05
C GLU A 467 48.84 -42.03 -0.59
N HIS A 468 48.28 -42.80 0.35
CA HIS A 468 48.35 -42.68 1.83
C HIS A 468 47.17 -41.95 2.51
N GLY A 469 46.12 -42.72 2.84
CA GLY A 469 44.98 -42.27 3.66
C GLY A 469 44.02 -43.40 4.05
N SER A 470 44.35 -44.17 5.09
CA SER A 470 43.41 -45.00 5.89
C SER A 470 42.28 -45.76 5.17
N GLY A 471 42.57 -46.99 4.69
CA GLY A 471 41.60 -47.95 4.12
C GLY A 471 40.56 -48.53 5.10
N HIS A 472 40.16 -47.75 6.12
CA HIS A 472 39.02 -48.05 7.00
C HIS A 472 37.78 -47.23 6.59
N GLU A 473 37.99 -45.99 6.11
CA GLU A 473 36.91 -45.13 5.60
C GLU A 473 36.39 -45.61 4.23
N GLU A 474 37.29 -46.10 3.36
CA GLU A 474 36.92 -46.69 2.07
C GLU A 474 36.00 -47.92 2.24
N ALA A 475 36.23 -48.74 3.28
CA ALA A 475 35.44 -49.92 3.56
C ALA A 475 34.03 -49.61 4.08
N GLU A 476 33.86 -48.54 4.86
CA GLU A 476 32.53 -48.04 5.25
C GLU A 476 31.82 -47.34 4.09
N SER A 477 32.56 -46.57 3.27
CA SER A 477 32.03 -45.92 2.07
C SER A 477 31.52 -46.93 1.04
N GLN A 478 32.26 -48.03 0.82
CA GLN A 478 31.81 -49.14 -0.05
C GLN A 478 30.54 -49.81 0.49
N LYS A 479 30.43 -50.06 1.80
CA LYS A 479 29.20 -50.62 2.40
C LYS A 479 28.00 -49.68 2.24
N LEU A 480 28.17 -48.39 2.49
CA LEU A 480 27.12 -47.39 2.27
C LEU A 480 26.70 -47.32 0.80
N LEU A 481 27.65 -47.44 -0.13
CA LEU A 481 27.36 -47.54 -1.56
C LEU A 481 26.61 -48.84 -1.93
N GLU A 482 26.95 -49.99 -1.36
CA GLU A 482 26.17 -51.22 -1.56
C GLU A 482 24.75 -51.10 -1.00
N GLU A 483 24.58 -50.50 0.18
CA GLU A 483 23.28 -50.32 0.83
C GLU A 483 22.38 -49.34 0.06
N ILE A 484 22.92 -48.21 -0.42
CA ILE A 484 22.22 -47.29 -1.33
C ILE A 484 21.86 -48.00 -2.65
N ASN A 485 22.78 -48.76 -3.24
CA ASN A 485 22.51 -49.50 -4.48
C ASN A 485 21.54 -50.68 -4.30
N LYS A 486 21.34 -51.18 -3.08
CA LYS A 486 20.29 -52.14 -2.72
C LYS A 486 18.94 -51.43 -2.61
N LEU A 487 18.87 -50.34 -1.85
CA LEU A 487 17.65 -49.56 -1.66
C LEU A 487 17.08 -49.03 -2.98
N ASN A 488 17.94 -48.55 -3.90
CA ASN A 488 17.51 -48.11 -5.23
C ASN A 488 16.81 -49.23 -6.02
N ARG A 489 17.34 -50.47 -5.99
CA ARG A 489 16.71 -51.63 -6.67
C ARG A 489 15.40 -52.04 -6.02
N GLU A 490 15.29 -51.94 -4.69
CA GLU A 490 14.04 -52.19 -3.96
C GLU A 490 12.99 -51.13 -4.31
N MET A 491 13.40 -49.88 -4.53
CA MET A 491 12.53 -48.79 -4.97
C MET A 491 12.05 -48.96 -6.42
N GLU A 492 12.95 -49.28 -7.36
CA GLU A 492 12.61 -49.60 -8.75
C GLU A 492 11.63 -50.80 -8.85
N ALA A 493 11.83 -51.83 -8.03
CA ALA A 493 10.93 -52.99 -7.97
C ALA A 493 9.51 -52.61 -7.47
N LEU A 494 9.41 -51.68 -6.51
CA LEU A 494 8.13 -51.16 -6.02
C LEU A 494 7.42 -50.29 -7.07
N GLU A 495 8.15 -49.44 -7.80
CA GLU A 495 7.56 -48.66 -8.91
C GLU A 495 7.02 -49.56 -10.04
N VAL A 496 7.72 -50.65 -10.36
CA VAL A 496 7.27 -51.64 -11.35
C VAL A 496 6.00 -52.36 -10.89
N GLU A 497 5.91 -52.78 -9.62
CA GLU A 497 4.71 -53.45 -9.10
C GLU A 497 3.54 -52.47 -8.91
N GLU A 498 3.79 -51.20 -8.56
CA GLU A 498 2.74 -50.17 -8.54
C GLU A 498 2.19 -49.89 -9.95
N ALA A 499 3.08 -49.81 -10.96
CA ALA A 499 2.69 -49.68 -12.36
C ALA A 499 1.93 -50.93 -12.88
N ARG A 500 2.22 -52.11 -12.35
CA ARG A 500 1.49 -53.35 -12.63
C ARG A 500 0.09 -53.36 -11.99
N LEU A 501 -0.02 -52.96 -10.73
CA LEU A 501 -1.30 -52.83 -10.01
C LEU A 501 -2.22 -51.79 -10.69
N LYS A 502 -1.66 -50.65 -11.14
CA LYS A 502 -2.39 -49.66 -11.94
C LYS A 502 -2.87 -50.20 -13.29
N ARG A 503 -2.25 -51.25 -13.84
CA ARG A 503 -2.64 -51.93 -15.09
C ARG A 503 -3.58 -53.12 -14.91
N SER A 504 -3.80 -53.61 -13.68
CA SER A 504 -4.74 -54.71 -13.40
C SER A 504 -6.16 -54.25 -13.02
N LEU A 505 -6.41 -52.94 -12.98
CA LEU A 505 -7.74 -52.36 -12.79
C LEU A 505 -8.60 -52.49 -14.07
N PRO A 506 -9.79 -53.12 -14.04
CA PRO A 506 -10.59 -53.35 -15.25
C PRO A 506 -11.23 -52.06 -15.79
N THR A 507 -10.89 -51.68 -17.03
CA THR A 507 -11.58 -50.61 -17.76
C THR A 507 -12.85 -51.14 -18.43
N ASN A 508 -13.98 -51.13 -17.72
CA ASN A 508 -15.34 -50.98 -18.29
C ASN A 508 -16.44 -50.99 -17.21
N VAL A 509 -17.02 -49.82 -16.91
CA VAL A 509 -18.47 -49.65 -16.70
C VAL A 509 -18.83 -48.26 -17.23
N GLU A 510 -19.41 -48.20 -18.43
CA GLU A 510 -20.09 -47.01 -18.93
C GLU A 510 -21.56 -47.37 -19.25
N SER A 511 -22.48 -46.44 -18.98
CA SER A 511 -23.94 -46.59 -19.13
C SER A 511 -24.64 -47.67 -18.28
N SER A 512 -25.33 -47.24 -17.22
CA SER A 512 -26.81 -47.35 -17.13
C SER A 512 -27.34 -46.97 -15.74
N LEU A 513 -28.37 -46.11 -15.71
CA LEU A 513 -29.51 -45.96 -14.77
C LEU A 513 -30.10 -44.54 -14.90
N PRO A 514 -31.40 -44.31 -14.56
CA PRO A 514 -32.20 -43.30 -15.26
C PRO A 514 -32.27 -41.92 -14.59
N ALA A 515 -32.63 -40.91 -15.39
CA ALA A 515 -33.08 -39.62 -14.89
C ALA A 515 -34.52 -39.69 -14.36
N ILE A 516 -34.77 -39.12 -13.18
CA ILE A 516 -36.10 -38.83 -12.64
C ILE A 516 -36.12 -37.39 -12.12
N SER A 517 -37.17 -36.65 -12.47
CA SER A 517 -37.39 -35.27 -12.03
C SER A 517 -38.47 -35.20 -10.94
N SER A 518 -38.24 -34.44 -9.88
CA SER A 518 -39.32 -33.68 -9.21
C SER A 518 -38.79 -32.57 -8.30
N SER A 519 -39.66 -31.56 -8.12
CA SER A 519 -39.57 -30.46 -7.15
C SER A 519 -39.74 -30.94 -5.68
N PRO A 520 -39.53 -30.09 -4.65
CA PRO A 520 -39.30 -30.55 -3.27
C PRO A 520 -40.59 -30.92 -2.52
N THR A 521 -40.44 -31.76 -1.49
CA THR A 521 -41.53 -32.23 -0.63
C THR A 521 -41.35 -31.76 0.82
N THR A 522 -42.44 -31.32 1.44
CA THR A 522 -42.52 -30.90 2.85
C THR A 522 -42.68 -32.08 3.83
N VAL A 523 -42.40 -31.82 5.10
CA VAL A 523 -42.69 -32.72 6.24
C VAL A 523 -44.21 -32.67 6.54
N PRO A 524 -44.86 -33.78 6.98
CA PRO A 524 -46.32 -33.90 6.94
C PRO A 524 -47.09 -33.19 8.06
N ASP A 525 -48.39 -33.05 7.81
CA ASP A 525 -49.40 -32.38 8.65
C ASP A 525 -50.01 -33.28 9.75
N SER A 526 -50.58 -32.67 10.78
CA SER A 526 -51.39 -33.33 11.81
C SER A 526 -52.55 -32.45 12.33
N SER A 527 -53.62 -32.36 11.54
CA SER A 527 -55.02 -32.19 11.98
C SER A 527 -55.37 -31.05 12.96
N ALA A 528 -56.19 -30.08 12.50
CA ALA A 528 -57.65 -30.10 12.76
C ALA A 528 -58.36 -28.79 12.33
N HIS A 529 -59.60 -28.92 11.84
CA HIS A 529 -60.70 -27.92 11.78
C HIS A 529 -60.43 -26.52 11.15
N SER A 530 -61.18 -26.14 10.10
CA SER A 530 -62.46 -25.37 10.17
C SER A 530 -62.25 -23.88 10.52
N THR A 531 -62.75 -22.86 9.79
CA THR A 531 -63.85 -22.85 8.79
C THR A 531 -63.82 -21.58 7.90
N ARG A 532 -64.17 -21.73 6.60
CA ARG A 532 -64.91 -20.81 5.69
C ARG A 532 -64.65 -19.27 5.60
N HIS A 533 -64.83 -18.80 4.34
CA HIS A 533 -65.27 -17.47 3.86
C HIS A 533 -64.26 -16.30 3.74
N ASP A 534 -63.78 -16.13 2.51
CA ASP A 534 -64.13 -15.06 1.54
C ASP A 534 -64.02 -13.55 1.88
N ALA A 535 -63.49 -12.85 0.85
CA ALA A 535 -63.86 -11.53 0.33
C ALA A 535 -63.04 -10.26 0.67
N SER A 536 -62.68 -9.57 -0.43
CA SER A 536 -62.54 -8.11 -0.67
C SER A 536 -61.69 -7.22 0.24
N ASP A 537 -60.72 -6.55 -0.40
CA ASP A 537 -60.66 -5.09 -0.61
C ASP A 537 -61.40 -4.17 0.39
N GLU A 538 -60.69 -3.19 0.95
CA GLU A 538 -60.94 -1.76 0.66
C GLU A 538 -59.80 -0.85 1.18
N GLU A 539 -59.73 0.38 0.66
CA GLU A 539 -58.94 1.49 1.20
C GLU A 539 -59.75 2.23 2.28
N ASP A 540 -59.12 2.82 3.32
CA ASP A 540 -59.33 4.26 3.59
C ASP A 540 -58.32 4.88 4.59
N SER A 541 -58.37 6.20 4.67
CA SER A 541 -57.72 7.13 5.59
C SER A 541 -58.44 7.23 6.95
N TYR A 542 -57.75 7.63 8.02
CA TYR A 542 -57.98 8.93 8.70
C TYR A 542 -57.21 9.15 10.02
N ASP A 543 -56.82 10.42 10.14
CA ASP A 543 -55.96 11.14 11.07
C ASP A 543 -56.54 11.37 12.50
N ILE A 544 -55.77 12.08 13.34
CA ILE A 544 -56.10 12.81 14.59
C ILE A 544 -56.55 12.02 15.84
N LEU A 545 -55.70 11.97 16.89
CA LEU A 545 -55.88 12.83 18.09
C LEU A 545 -54.83 12.66 19.21
N SER A 546 -54.62 13.77 19.94
CA SER A 546 -53.69 13.92 21.07
C SER A 546 -54.40 14.16 22.41
N ARG A 547 -53.85 13.62 23.52
CA ARG A 547 -53.94 14.11 24.92
C ARG A 547 -52.83 13.40 25.73
N THR A 548 -51.96 13.99 26.56
CA THR A 548 -52.00 15.11 27.54
C THR A 548 -52.65 14.80 28.89
N ASN A 549 -51.83 14.44 29.88
CA ASN A 549 -51.87 14.82 31.31
C ASN A 549 -50.50 14.44 31.91
N SER A 550 -49.80 15.20 32.76
CA SER A 550 -50.18 16.06 33.91
C SER A 550 -50.61 15.24 35.15
N SER A 551 -50.22 15.56 36.40
CA SER A 551 -49.52 16.76 36.92
C SER A 551 -48.90 16.55 38.33
N LYS A 552 -48.08 17.52 38.79
CA LYS A 552 -47.77 17.89 40.22
C LYS A 552 -46.82 16.96 41.02
N THR A 553 -45.95 17.43 41.94
CA THR A 553 -45.37 18.77 42.32
C THR A 553 -44.04 18.53 43.11
N GLU A 554 -43.32 19.40 43.85
CA GLU A 554 -43.54 20.77 44.39
C GLU A 554 -42.23 21.59 44.67
N SER A 555 -42.42 22.74 45.34
CA SER A 555 -41.57 23.67 46.15
C SER A 555 -40.11 23.35 46.57
N ALA A 556 -39.25 24.35 46.92
CA ALA A 556 -39.24 25.83 46.71
C ALA A 556 -37.90 26.51 47.16
N GLY A 557 -37.66 27.77 46.75
CA GLY A 557 -36.68 28.75 47.32
C GLY A 557 -35.56 29.17 46.35
N ASN A 558 -35.42 30.41 45.83
CA ASN A 558 -35.14 31.74 46.44
C ASN A 558 -33.74 31.84 47.11
N ASP A 559 -32.88 32.84 46.89
CA ASP A 559 -33.04 34.24 46.39
C ASP A 559 -31.88 34.74 45.47
N ASP A 560 -32.02 35.96 44.91
CA ASP A 560 -31.02 36.78 44.18
C ASP A 560 -30.72 38.07 44.98
N PRO A 561 -29.56 38.75 44.82
CA PRO A 561 -29.62 40.03 44.07
C PRO A 561 -28.35 40.45 43.30
N ASN A 562 -28.56 40.94 42.07
CA ASN A 562 -27.69 41.86 41.31
C ASN A 562 -27.95 43.33 41.78
N PRO A 563 -26.99 44.30 41.71
CA PRO A 563 -26.85 45.07 40.45
C PRO A 563 -25.46 45.71 40.15
N SER A 564 -25.14 45.90 38.87
CA SER A 564 -24.65 47.20 38.34
C SER A 564 -24.71 47.25 36.81
N GLN A 565 -24.78 48.46 36.25
CA GLN A 565 -25.11 48.73 34.83
C GLN A 565 -24.05 49.57 34.13
N THR A 566 -24.00 49.52 32.79
CA THR A 566 -23.81 50.72 31.95
C THR A 566 -24.53 50.51 30.61
N PHE A 567 -25.22 51.54 30.11
CA PHE A 567 -25.99 51.51 28.87
C PHE A 567 -25.20 52.04 27.67
N LEU A 568 -25.60 51.65 26.46
CA LEU A 568 -25.85 52.60 25.37
C LEU A 568 -26.86 52.04 24.34
N ARG A 569 -27.78 52.89 23.87
CA ARG A 569 -28.81 52.61 22.84
C ARG A 569 -28.56 53.50 21.62
N ILE A 570 -29.05 53.09 20.44
CA ILE A 570 -29.76 53.94 19.46
C ILE A 570 -30.46 53.05 18.40
N ASN A 571 -31.45 53.59 17.68
CA ASN A 571 -32.50 52.86 16.93
C ASN A 571 -32.36 52.95 15.38
N PRO A 572 -33.18 52.21 14.58
CA PRO A 572 -32.91 51.94 13.14
C PRO A 572 -33.88 52.58 12.11
N ARG A 573 -33.47 52.64 10.81
CA ARG A 573 -34.23 52.22 9.57
C ARG A 573 -33.78 52.90 8.25
N ARG A 574 -33.44 52.09 7.21
CA ARG A 574 -33.68 52.24 5.73
C ARG A 574 -33.16 53.51 4.96
N PRO A 575 -33.11 53.53 3.60
CA PRO A 575 -32.92 52.47 2.58
C PRO A 575 -31.84 52.83 1.50
N LEU A 576 -31.85 52.12 0.36
CA LEU A 576 -30.99 52.26 -0.83
C LEU A 576 -31.14 53.60 -1.61
N PRO A 577 -30.19 53.88 -2.51
CA PRO A 577 -30.54 54.08 -3.93
C PRO A 577 -29.80 53.10 -4.87
N ALA A 578 -30.27 53.02 -6.12
CA ALA A 578 -29.66 52.24 -7.21
C ALA A 578 -29.24 53.14 -8.38
N LEU A 579 -28.36 52.66 -9.25
CA LEU A 579 -28.10 53.25 -10.57
C LEU A 579 -27.89 52.15 -11.62
N THR A 580 -28.26 52.45 -12.87
CA THR A 580 -28.42 51.50 -13.97
C THR A 580 -27.33 51.61 -15.04
N GLY A 581 -27.14 50.53 -15.80
CA GLY A 581 -26.32 50.52 -17.01
C GLY A 581 -26.73 49.36 -17.92
N LEU A 582 -27.39 49.66 -19.04
CA LEU A 582 -27.82 48.65 -20.02
C LEU A 582 -26.66 48.18 -20.90
N TRP A 583 -26.79 46.96 -21.45
CA TRP A 583 -26.69 46.70 -22.89
C TRP A 583 -27.28 45.31 -23.20
N GLU A 584 -28.43 45.26 -23.88
CA GLU A 584 -28.94 44.04 -24.53
C GLU A 584 -28.56 44.04 -26.01
N ILE A 585 -28.08 42.91 -26.55
CA ILE A 585 -28.15 42.58 -27.98
C ILE A 585 -28.55 41.10 -28.13
N LYS A 586 -29.39 40.81 -29.14
CA LYS A 586 -30.09 39.53 -29.36
C LYS A 586 -29.21 38.42 -29.99
N PRO A 587 -29.60 37.14 -29.86
CA PRO A 587 -28.92 36.00 -30.50
C PRO A 587 -29.39 35.71 -31.94
N ASP A 588 -28.53 35.09 -32.77
CA ASP A 588 -28.86 33.99 -33.73
C ASP A 588 -27.55 33.41 -34.39
N ARG A 589 -27.66 32.22 -35.02
CA ARG A 589 -26.83 31.60 -36.10
C ARG A 589 -25.52 30.85 -35.79
N GLN A 590 -25.70 29.53 -35.57
CA GLN A 590 -25.16 28.41 -36.38
C GLN A 590 -23.67 28.32 -36.79
N ASN A 591 -23.03 27.23 -36.29
CA ASN A 591 -22.01 26.37 -36.94
C ASN A 591 -20.59 26.89 -37.26
N PRO A 592 -19.57 25.99 -37.41
CA PRO A 592 -19.50 24.57 -37.02
C PRO A 592 -18.28 24.22 -36.12
N LEU A 593 -18.19 22.94 -35.71
CA LEU A 593 -17.10 22.39 -34.87
C LEU A 593 -15.71 22.39 -35.56
N PRO A 594 -14.64 22.89 -34.89
CA PRO A 594 -13.25 22.60 -35.29
C PRO A 594 -12.78 21.24 -34.72
N LYS A 595 -12.19 20.41 -35.58
CA LYS A 595 -11.70 19.06 -35.22
C LYS A 595 -10.54 19.13 -34.20
N ARG A 596 -10.61 18.34 -33.12
CA ARG A 596 -9.49 18.16 -32.19
C ARG A 596 -8.32 17.44 -32.89
N SER A 597 -7.18 18.12 -33.05
CA SER A 597 -5.91 17.50 -33.44
C SER A 597 -4.84 17.69 -32.36
N SER A 598 -4.73 16.72 -31.45
CA SER A 598 -3.84 16.74 -30.29
C SER A 598 -2.38 16.44 -30.63
N LYS A 599 -1.73 17.31 -31.42
CA LYS A 599 -0.28 17.23 -31.66
C LYS A 599 0.51 17.66 -30.42
N TYR A 600 0.82 16.70 -29.54
CA TYR A 600 1.79 16.86 -28.45
C TYR A 600 3.14 17.32 -29.01
N ARG A 601 3.55 18.57 -28.70
CA ARG A 601 4.84 19.11 -29.15
C ARG A 601 5.89 18.98 -28.05
N LEU A 602 6.49 17.79 -27.94
CA LEU A 602 7.69 17.60 -27.12
C LEU A 602 8.79 18.57 -27.58
N ARG A 603 9.18 19.51 -26.71
CA ARG A 603 10.45 20.22 -26.88
C ARG A 603 11.57 19.29 -26.40
N LYS A 604 12.28 18.69 -27.35
CA LYS A 604 13.64 18.16 -27.09
C LYS A 604 14.49 19.31 -26.54
N TYR A 605 15.28 19.03 -25.51
CA TYR A 605 16.44 19.88 -25.21
C TYR A 605 17.46 19.69 -26.34
N VAL A 606 17.90 20.79 -26.95
CA VAL A 606 19.06 20.82 -27.85
C VAL A 606 20.10 21.67 -27.14
N GLY A 607 21.30 21.11 -26.93
CA GLY A 607 22.39 21.82 -26.27
C GLY A 607 22.90 22.98 -27.13
N SER A 608 23.00 24.18 -26.56
CA SER A 608 23.57 25.34 -27.25
C SER A 608 25.09 25.31 -27.21
N GLY A 609 25.71 24.62 -28.17
CA GLY A 609 27.13 24.81 -28.47
C GLY A 609 27.36 26.24 -28.97
N LYS A 610 28.25 26.97 -28.31
CA LYS A 610 28.87 28.17 -28.89
C LYS A 610 30.14 27.73 -29.61
N GLY A 611 30.34 28.19 -30.83
CA GLY A 611 31.52 27.81 -31.63
C GLY A 611 32.71 28.74 -31.42
N GLN A 612 33.87 28.24 -31.84
CA GLN A 612 34.70 28.88 -32.86
C GLN A 612 35.03 27.83 -33.93
#